data_AF-A0A1V6BNX0-F1
#
_entry.id   AF-A0A1V6BNX0-F1
#
_cell.length_a   1.000
_cell.length_b   1.000
_cell.length_c   1.000
_cell.angle_alpha   90.00
_cell.angle_beta   90.00
_cell.angle_gamma   90.00
#
_symmetry.space_group_name_H-M   'P 1'
#
loop_
_entity.id
_entity.type
_entity.pdbx_description
1 polymer ?
#
loop_
_entity_poly.entity_id
_entity_poly.type
_entity_poly.pdbx_seq_one_letter_code
_entity_poly.pdbx_strand_id
1 'polypeptide(L)' 'MASIVREIILFFYNGVMKYGLEGFLELIGKKLRIDKLKNDFLDRMTQLLNINAQKRLLYALVIENYPKYVYLT' A
#
# COMPACT_ATOMS: atom_id res chain seq x y z
N MET A 1 -18.36 -6.77 22.27
CA MET A 1 -17.10 -6.61 21.52
C MET A 1 -16.81 -5.12 21.46
N ALA A 2 -15.74 -4.65 22.10
CA ALA A 2 -15.28 -3.29 21.83
C ALA A 2 -14.87 -3.23 20.35
N SER A 3 -15.36 -2.26 19.59
CA SER A 3 -14.92 -2.12 18.21
C SER A 3 -13.43 -1.76 18.22
N ILE A 4 -12.63 -2.40 17.37
CA ILE A 4 -11.19 -2.10 17.21
C ILE A 4 -10.97 -0.58 17.06
N VAL A 5 -11.91 0.09 16.41
CA VAL A 5 -11.96 1.56 16.27
C VAL A 5 -11.98 2.27 17.62
N ARG A 6 -12.80 1.82 18.58
CA ARG A 6 -12.87 2.41 19.93
C ARG A 6 -11.53 2.26 20.67
N GLU A 7 -10.88 1.12 20.56
CA GLU A 7 -9.59 0.88 21.21
C GLU A 7 -8.48 1.74 20.61
N ILE A 8 -8.47 1.89 19.28
CA ILE A 8 -7.55 2.80 18.58
C ILE A 8 -7.76 4.24 19.07
N ILE A 9 -9.01 4.73 19.08
CA ILE A 9 -9.30 6.10 19.52
C ILE A 9 -8.84 6.33 20.97
N LEU A 10 -9.12 5.37 21.86
CA LEU A 10 -8.73 5.46 23.27
C LEU A 10 -7.20 5.48 23.45
N PHE A 11 -6.47 4.69 22.66
CA PHE A 11 -5.02 4.69 22.64
C PHE A 11 -4.46 6.07 22.24
N PHE A 12 -4.99 6.67 21.17
CA PHE A 12 -4.58 8.01 20.73
C PHE A 12 -4.90 9.07 21.78
N TYR A 13 -6.09 9.03 22.37
CA TYR A 13 -6.50 9.98 23.41
C TYR A 13 -5.59 9.91 24.64
N ASN A 14 -5.36 8.72 25.18
CA ASN A 14 -4.49 8.52 26.35
C ASN A 14 -3.04 8.92 26.06
N GLY A 15 -2.57 8.66 24.84
CA GLY A 15 -1.25 9.05 24.39
C GLY A 15 -1.05 10.57 24.33
N VAL A 16 -1.98 11.27 23.67
CA VAL A 16 -1.96 12.74 23.57
C VAL A 16 -2.10 13.39 24.94
N MET A 17 -2.98 12.86 25.81
CA MET A 17 -3.13 13.35 27.19
C MET A 17 -1.87 13.22 28.03
N LYS A 18 -1.06 12.16 27.81
CA LYS A 18 0.13 11.89 28.62
C LYS A 18 1.40 12.60 28.12
N TYR A 19 1.55 12.76 26.81
CA TYR A 19 2.80 13.24 26.20
C TYR A 19 2.65 14.56 25.44
N GLY A 20 1.44 15.14 25.39
CA GLY A 20 1.10 16.24 24.49
C GLY A 20 1.03 15.79 23.03
N LEU A 21 0.41 16.60 22.17
CA LEU A 21 0.19 16.24 20.77
C LEU A 21 1.52 16.02 20.02
N GLU A 22 2.42 16.99 20.08
CA GLU A 22 3.71 16.94 19.37
C GLU A 22 4.61 15.82 19.90
N GLY A 23 4.76 15.72 21.23
CA GLY A 23 5.58 14.68 21.86
C GLY A 23 5.05 13.27 21.61
N PHE A 24 3.72 13.10 21.60
CA PHE A 24 3.11 11.81 21.26
C PHE A 24 3.30 11.44 19.79
N LEU A 25 3.11 12.40 18.87
CA LEU A 25 3.30 12.18 17.44
C LEU A 25 4.75 11.84 17.10
N GLU A 26 5.72 12.47 17.77
CA GLU A 26 7.14 12.15 17.57
C GLU A 26 7.48 10.72 18.07
N LEU A 27 6.97 10.34 19.24
CA LEU A 27 7.15 9.01 19.84
C LEU A 27 6.54 7.91 18.97
N ILE A 28 5.30 8.13 18.51
CA ILE A 28 4.55 7.23 17.65
C ILE A 28 5.19 7.16 16.27
N GLY A 29 5.56 8.30 15.68
CA GLY A 29 6.21 8.39 14.38
C GLY A 29 7.52 7.60 14.34
N LYS A 30 8.36 7.75 15.37
CA LYS A 30 9.60 6.98 15.55
C LYS A 30 9.34 5.50 15.76
N LYS A 31 8.37 5.13 16.63
CA LYS A 31 8.08 3.73 16.98
C LYS A 31 7.41 2.96 15.85
N LEU A 32 6.49 3.59 15.13
CA LEU A 32 5.80 3.01 13.98
C LEU A 32 6.63 3.09 12.69
N ARG A 33 7.78 3.79 12.71
CA ARG A 33 8.64 4.01 11.53
C ARG A 33 7.80 4.39 10.32
N ILE A 34 6.91 5.37 10.48
CA ILE A 34 5.88 5.72 9.48
C ILE A 34 6.53 6.02 8.12
N ASP A 35 7.73 6.60 8.11
CA ASP A 35 8.50 6.84 6.88
C ASP A 35 8.88 5.54 6.16
N LYS A 36 9.29 4.50 6.90
CA LYS A 36 9.57 3.18 6.33
C LYS A 36 8.29 2.56 5.78
N LEU A 37 7.20 2.61 6.54
CA LEU A 37 5.91 2.06 6.10
C LEU A 37 5.42 2.74 4.80
N LYS A 38 5.55 4.07 4.73
CA LYS A 38 5.23 4.86 3.54
C LYS A 38 6.09 4.44 2.34
N ASN A 39 7.40 4.31 2.53
CA ASN A 39 8.32 3.91 1.47
C ASN A 39 8.06 2.48 1.00
N ASP A 40 7.84 1.54 1.92
CA ASP A 40 7.51 0.14 1.61
C ASP A 40 6.18 0.04 0.83
N PHE A 41 5.20 0.88 1.17
CA PHE A 41 3.94 0.96 0.44
C PHE A 41 4.11 1.52 -0.98
N LEU A 42 4.86 2.61 -1.13
CA LEU A 42 5.16 3.22 -2.42
C LEU A 42 5.94 2.26 -3.34
N ASP A 43 6.90 1.51 -2.80
CA ASP A 43 7.67 0.52 -3.55
C ASP A 43 6.75 -0.60 -4.08
N ARG A 44 5.87 -1.15 -3.23
CA ARG A 44 4.88 -2.16 -3.66
C ARG A 44 3.91 -1.63 -4.72
N MET A 45 3.45 -0.38 -4.60
CA MET A 45 2.61 0.22 -5.65
C MET A 45 3.35 0.32 -6.98
N THR A 46 4.62 0.72 -6.94
CA THR A 46 5.46 0.82 -8.13
C THR A 46 5.64 -0.54 -8.80
N GLN A 47 5.90 -1.59 -8.02
CA GLN A 47 5.99 -2.97 -8.51
C GLN A 47 4.67 -3.43 -9.16
N LEU A 48 3.53 -3.15 -8.52
CA LEU A 48 2.21 -3.49 -9.07
C LEU A 48 1.93 -2.78 -10.39
N LEU A 49 2.29 -1.50 -10.49
CA LEU A 49 2.15 -0.74 -11.73
C LEU A 49 3.02 -1.32 -12.85
N ASN A 50 4.26 -1.71 -12.53
CA ASN A 50 5.16 -2.33 -13.50
C ASN A 50 4.61 -3.68 -14.01
N ILE A 51 4.13 -4.54 -13.11
CA ILE A 51 3.49 -5.82 -13.48
C ILE A 51 2.26 -5.57 -14.36
N ASN A 52 1.45 -4.58 -14.03
CA ASN A 52 0.26 -4.25 -14.82
C ASN A 52 0.62 -3.75 -16.23
N ALA A 53 1.69 -2.95 -16.35
CA ALA A 53 2.20 -2.49 -17.64
C ALA A 53 2.68 -3.68 -18.50
N GLN A 54 3.44 -4.61 -17.90
CA GLN A 54 3.89 -5.82 -18.59
C GLN A 54 2.73 -6.72 -19.04
N LYS A 55 1.71 -6.91 -18.19
CA LYS A 55 0.51 -7.67 -18.55
C LYS A 55 -0.23 -7.03 -19.73
N ARG A 56 -0.38 -5.71 -19.74
CA ARG A 56 -0.99 -4.98 -20.86
C ARG A 56 -0.20 -5.16 -22.14
N LEU A 57 1.12 -5.07 -22.09
CA LEU A 57 1.99 -5.32 -23.23
C LEU A 57 1.79 -6.74 -23.78
N LEU A 58 1.78 -7.74 -22.90
CA LEU A 58 1.55 -9.14 -23.30
C LEU A 58 0.20 -9.31 -23.98
N TYR A 59 -0.88 -8.74 -23.42
CA TYR A 59 -2.20 -8.81 -24.06
C TYR A 59 -2.21 -8.13 -25.44
N ALA A 60 -1.57 -6.98 -25.59
CA ALA A 60 -1.46 -6.32 -26.89
C ALA A 60 -0.75 -7.22 -27.93
N LEU A 61 0.38 -7.83 -27.55
CA LEU A 61 1.13 -8.75 -28.42
C LEU A 61 0.32 -10.01 -28.79
N VAL A 62 -0.44 -10.56 -27.84
CA VAL A 62 -1.30 -11.72 -28.10
C VAL A 62 -2.42 -11.36 -29.07
N ILE A 63 -3.08 -10.22 -28.88
CA ILE A 63 -4.14 -9.73 -29.78
C ILE A 63 -3.58 -9.48 -31.18
N GLU A 64 -2.42 -8.83 -31.28
CA GLU A 64 -1.76 -8.53 -32.56
C GLU A 64 -1.40 -9.81 -33.34
N ASN A 65 -0.94 -10.85 -32.64
CA ASN A 65 -0.56 -12.12 -33.26
C ASN A 65 -1.70 -13.13 -33.36
N TYR A 66 -2.90 -12.80 -32.85
CA TYR A 66 -4.07 -13.68 -32.86
C TYR A 66 -4.38 -14.29 -34.24
N PRO A 67 -4.35 -13.54 -35.36
CA PRO A 67 -4.63 -14.10 -36.68
C PRO A 67 -3.64 -15.20 -37.11
N LYS A 68 -2.38 -15.10 -36.68
CA LYS A 68 -1.35 -16.13 -36.97
C LYS A 68 -1.63 -17.43 -36.23
N TYR A 69 -2.10 -17.33 -34.98
CA TYR A 69 -2.45 -18.52 -34.18
C TYR A 69 -3.72 -19.21 -34.69
N VAL A 70 -4.70 -18.44 -35.19
CA VAL A 70 -5.93 -18.99 -35.76
C VAL A 70 -5.69 -19.70 -37.10
N TYR A 71 -4.76 -19.23 -37.93
CA TYR A 71 -4.46 -19.87 -39.22
C TYR A 71 -3.69 -21.21 -39.09
N LEU A 72 -3.03 -21.44 -37.95
CA LEU A 72 -2.25 -22.65 -37.66
C LEU A 72 -3.06 -23.77 -36.97
N THR A 73 -4.36 -23.53 -36.70
CA THR A 73 -5.29 -24.51 -36.11
C THR A 73 -6.31 -24.96 -37.16
#